data_AF-A0A1H1ADY9-F1
#
_entry.id   AF-A0A1H1ADY9-F1
#
_cell.length_a   1.000
_cell.length_b   1.000
_cell.length_c   1.000
_cell.angle_alpha   90.00
_cell.angle_beta   90.00
_cell.angle_gamma   90.00
#
_symmetry.space_group_name_H-M   'P 1'
#
loop_
_entity.id
_entity.type
_entity.pdbx_description
1 polymer ?
#
loop_
_entity_poly.entity_id
_entity_poly.type
_entity_poly.pdbx_seq_one_letter_code
_entity_poly.pdbx_strand_id
1 'polypeptide(L)'
;MRRPGTMVIAATFVAALVSGCATVAEKNTDQCEQTMQAHAEPALVSVTHIETSPDGSTVTVSGKMEDQRNSTVVSAQAECRFNGKSLSSFRWLAPTNRGAGQ
;
A
#
# COMPACT_ATOMS: atom_id res chain seq x y z
N MET A 1 24.57 42.37 13.75
CA MET A 1 24.19 42.39 15.19
C MET A 1 22.70 42.11 15.31
N ARG A 2 22.32 41.41 16.40
CA ARG A 2 20.96 41.12 16.92
C ARG A 2 20.12 40.01 16.26
N ARG A 3 20.21 38.82 16.87
CA ARG A 3 19.02 38.04 17.29
C ARG A 3 18.35 38.78 18.46
N PRO A 4 17.00 38.73 18.62
CA PRO A 4 16.44 37.74 19.56
C PRO A 4 15.03 37.23 19.17
N GLY A 5 14.61 36.12 19.79
CA GLY A 5 13.20 35.73 19.88
C GLY A 5 12.94 34.24 19.63
N THR A 6 13.23 33.40 20.60
CA THR A 6 12.87 31.98 20.65
C THR A 6 11.35 31.82 20.55
N MET A 7 10.87 31.13 19.51
CA MET A 7 9.58 30.43 19.57
C MET A 7 9.84 28.96 19.30
N VAL A 8 9.78 28.18 20.38
CA VAL A 8 9.79 26.72 20.35
C VAL A 8 8.52 26.28 19.67
N ILE A 9 8.62 25.77 18.45
CA ILE A 9 7.76 24.67 18.00
C ILE A 9 8.71 23.63 17.44
N ALA A 10 8.94 22.60 18.27
CA ALA A 10 9.50 21.34 17.83
C ALA A 10 8.55 20.73 16.81
N ALA A 11 8.68 21.14 15.57
CA ALA A 11 8.13 20.39 14.47
C ALA A 11 9.27 19.56 13.93
N THR A 12 9.34 18.32 14.41
CA THR A 12 10.01 17.22 13.72
C THR A 12 9.33 17.03 12.38
N PHE A 13 9.53 17.96 11.46
CA PHE A 13 9.30 17.73 10.05
C PHE A 13 10.45 16.85 9.61
N VAL A 14 10.28 15.53 9.80
CA VAL A 14 10.99 14.56 8.96
C VAL A 14 10.39 14.74 7.56
N ALA A 15 10.81 15.81 6.88
CA ALA A 15 10.70 15.87 5.44
C ALA A 15 11.72 14.86 4.93
N ALA A 16 11.29 13.63 4.72
CA ALA A 16 12.02 12.68 3.91
C ALA A 16 12.14 13.30 2.52
N LEU A 17 13.25 13.97 2.26
CA LEU A 17 13.70 14.34 0.92
C LEU A 17 14.05 13.04 0.21
N VAL A 18 13.05 12.25 -0.19
CA VAL A 18 13.24 11.04 -1.00
C VAL A 18 13.38 11.45 -2.45
N SER A 19 14.49 12.11 -2.75
CA SER A 19 15.01 12.18 -4.12
C SER A 19 16.14 11.16 -4.20
N GLY A 20 15.83 9.94 -4.65
CA GLY A 20 16.84 9.11 -5.32
C GLY A 20 17.19 7.73 -4.76
N CYS A 21 16.45 7.15 -3.81
CA CYS A 21 16.59 5.71 -3.56
C CYS A 21 15.22 5.09 -3.29
N ALA A 22 14.46 4.85 -4.36
CA ALA A 22 13.26 4.02 -4.27
C ALA A 22 13.69 2.66 -3.72
N THR A 23 13.35 2.39 -2.47
CA THR A 23 13.70 1.13 -1.83
C THR A 23 12.99 -0.01 -2.54
N VAL A 24 13.53 -1.22 -2.45
CA VAL A 24 12.87 -2.41 -3.04
C VAL A 24 11.45 -2.55 -2.48
N ALA A 25 11.27 -2.22 -1.20
CA ALA A 25 9.99 -2.16 -0.51
C ALA A 25 8.99 -1.20 -1.19
N GLU A 26 9.36 0.05 -1.46
CA GLU A 26 8.46 1.02 -2.10
C GLU A 26 8.02 0.57 -3.50
N LYS A 27 8.97 0.14 -4.34
CA LYS A 27 8.63 -0.35 -5.68
C LYS A 27 7.70 -1.58 -5.64
N ASN A 28 7.91 -2.46 -4.68
CA ASN A 28 7.06 -3.65 -4.50
C ASN A 28 5.67 -3.26 -3.99
N THR A 29 5.57 -2.23 -3.15
CA THR A 29 4.30 -1.65 -2.73
C THR A 29 3.49 -1.11 -3.91
N ASP A 30 4.09 -0.25 -4.74
CA ASP A 30 3.43 0.30 -5.94
C ASP A 30 2.96 -0.82 -6.88
N GLN A 31 3.78 -1.86 -7.06
CA GLN A 31 3.43 -3.03 -7.88
C GLN A 31 2.28 -3.82 -7.28
N CYS A 32 2.23 -3.96 -5.95
CA CYS A 32 1.17 -4.67 -5.27
C CYS A 32 -0.16 -3.92 -5.36
N GLU A 33 -0.15 -2.60 -5.14
CA GLU A 33 -1.35 -1.76 -5.30
C GLU A 33 -1.89 -1.82 -6.73
N GLN A 34 -1.02 -1.69 -7.74
CA GLN A 34 -1.43 -1.82 -9.13
C GLN A 34 -1.98 -3.21 -9.47
N THR A 35 -1.37 -4.27 -8.94
CA THR A 35 -1.87 -5.64 -9.11
C THR A 35 -3.24 -5.80 -8.44
N MET A 36 -3.37 -5.31 -7.21
CA MET A 36 -4.63 -5.32 -6.46
C MET A 36 -5.72 -4.53 -7.21
N GLN A 37 -5.39 -3.38 -7.78
CA GLN A 37 -6.28 -2.56 -8.62
C GLN A 37 -6.68 -3.28 -9.91
N ALA A 38 -5.73 -3.91 -10.61
CA ALA A 38 -5.99 -4.66 -11.83
C ALA A 38 -6.92 -5.87 -11.59
N HIS A 39 -6.82 -6.50 -10.42
CA HIS A 39 -7.72 -7.59 -10.02
C HIS A 39 -8.98 -7.09 -9.29
N ALA A 40 -9.06 -5.79 -8.98
CA ALA A 40 -10.19 -5.20 -8.29
C ALA A 40 -11.22 -4.64 -9.26
N GLU A 41 -12.04 -5.53 -9.80
CA GLU A 41 -13.28 -5.14 -10.48
C GLU A 41 -14.48 -5.58 -9.62
N PRO A 42 -15.40 -4.67 -9.24
CA PRO A 42 -15.36 -3.22 -9.41
C PRO A 42 -14.27 -2.55 -8.55
N ALA A 43 -13.89 -1.33 -8.93
CA ALA A 43 -12.71 -0.62 -8.47
C ALA A 43 -12.49 -0.61 -6.95
N LEU A 44 -11.22 -0.62 -6.54
CA LEU A 44 -10.83 -0.23 -5.19
C LEU A 44 -11.30 1.20 -4.93
N VAL A 45 -12.13 1.36 -3.91
CA VAL A 45 -12.66 2.66 -3.45
C VAL A 45 -11.57 3.44 -2.74
N SER A 46 -10.72 2.77 -1.95
CA SER A 46 -9.60 3.40 -1.24
C SER A 46 -8.59 2.36 -0.76
N VAL A 47 -7.30 2.65 -0.87
CA VAL A 47 -6.26 1.94 -0.10
C VAL A 47 -6.18 2.62 1.28
N THR A 48 -6.30 1.82 2.34
CA THR A 48 -6.38 2.33 3.72
C THR A 48 -5.10 2.04 4.51
N HIS A 49 -4.45 0.91 4.24
CA HIS A 49 -3.27 0.49 5.00
C HIS A 49 -2.37 -0.36 4.12
N ILE A 50 -1.06 -0.10 4.20
CA ILE A 50 -0.04 -0.86 3.48
C ILE A 50 0.98 -1.33 4.51
N GLU A 51 1.18 -2.63 4.57
CA GLU A 51 2.22 -3.25 5.40
C GLU A 51 3.28 -3.83 4.49
N THR A 52 4.52 -3.42 4.70
CA THR A 52 5.65 -4.01 3.99
C THR A 52 6.55 -4.68 5.00
N SER A 53 6.95 -5.92 4.72
CA SER A 53 7.95 -6.61 5.51
C SER A 53 9.27 -5.83 5.49
N PRO A 54 10.08 -5.88 6.55
CA PRO A 54 11.35 -5.14 6.63
C PRO A 54 12.34 -5.51 5.51
N ASP A 55 12.22 -6.71 4.93
CA ASP A 55 13.00 -7.19 3.79
C ASP A 55 12.42 -6.74 2.42
N GLY A 56 11.19 -6.21 2.39
CA GLY A 56 10.49 -5.82 1.15
C GLY A 56 9.92 -7.00 0.34
N SER A 57 10.11 -8.23 0.80
CA SER A 57 9.67 -9.46 0.12
C SER A 57 8.18 -9.77 0.27
N THR A 58 7.47 -9.15 1.22
CA THR A 58 6.02 -9.32 1.37
C THR A 58 5.38 -7.95 1.59
N VAL A 59 4.34 -7.66 0.81
CA VAL A 59 3.53 -6.45 0.91
C VAL A 59 2.08 -6.87 1.08
N THR A 60 1.43 -6.37 2.14
CA THR A 60 0.00 -6.54 2.35
C THR A 60 -0.68 -5.19 2.15
N VAL A 61 -1.56 -5.12 1.17
CA VAL A 61 -2.36 -3.93 0.88
C VAL A 61 -3.78 -4.19 1.36
N SER A 62 -4.27 -3.32 2.23
CA SER A 62 -5.63 -3.32 2.73
C SER A 62 -6.34 -2.06 2.30
N GLY A 63 -7.60 -2.21 1.92
CA GLY A 63 -8.42 -1.14 1.41
C GLY A 63 -9.89 -1.46 1.49
N LYS A 64 -10.65 -0.70 0.73
CA LYS A 64 -12.08 -0.85 0.55
C LYS A 64 -12.36 -0.95 -0.93
N MET A 65 -13.33 -1.77 -1.28
CA MET A 65 -13.79 -1.97 -2.65
C MET A 65 -15.30 -1.93 -2.69
N GLU A 66 -15.85 -1.49 -3.81
CA GLU A 66 -17.29 -1.49 -3.99
C GLU A 66 -17.73 -2.87 -4.50
N ASP A 67 -18.60 -3.55 -3.77
CA ASP A 67 -19.32 -4.70 -4.27
C ASP A 67 -20.52 -4.21 -5.07
N GLN A 68 -20.40 -4.19 -6.41
CA GLN A 68 -21.46 -3.74 -7.31
C GLN A 68 -22.73 -4.59 -7.19
N ARG A 69 -22.62 -5.85 -6.73
CA ARG A 69 -23.78 -6.73 -6.55
C ARG A 69 -24.67 -6.28 -5.39
N ASN A 70 -24.08 -5.77 -4.32
CA ASN A 70 -24.76 -5.33 -3.11
C ASN A 70 -24.71 -3.80 -2.91
N SER A 71 -24.18 -3.06 -3.90
CA SER A 71 -23.97 -1.61 -3.83
C SER A 71 -23.35 -1.17 -2.50
N THR A 72 -22.43 -1.96 -1.97
CA THR A 72 -21.89 -1.84 -0.61
C THR A 72 -20.38 -1.82 -0.65
N VAL A 73 -19.78 -1.00 0.20
CA VAL A 73 -18.33 -0.96 0.37
C VAL A 73 -17.90 -2.09 1.30
N VAL A 74 -17.10 -3.01 0.78
CA VAL A 74 -16.53 -4.14 1.55
C VAL A 74 -15.03 -3.97 1.74
N SER A 75 -14.49 -4.58 2.79
CA SER A 75 -13.04 -4.59 3.03
C SER A 75 -12.35 -5.45 1.97
N ALA A 76 -11.33 -4.86 1.34
CA ALA A 76 -10.44 -5.53 0.40
C ALA A 76 -9.08 -5.70 1.05
N GLN A 77 -8.48 -6.86 0.92
CA GLN A 77 -7.12 -7.08 1.37
C GLN A 77 -6.42 -8.06 0.45
N ALA A 78 -5.21 -7.72 0.04
CA ALA A 78 -4.38 -8.57 -0.78
C ALA A 78 -2.96 -8.63 -0.21
N GLU A 79 -2.37 -9.81 -0.31
CA GLU A 79 -0.97 -10.06 -0.02
C GLU A 79 -0.23 -10.30 -1.34
N CYS A 80 0.86 -9.58 -1.53
CA CYS A 80 1.80 -9.71 -2.63
C CYS A 80 3.13 -10.17 -2.07
N ARG A 81 3.63 -11.29 -2.57
CA ARG A 81 4.95 -11.81 -2.24
C ARG A 81 5.89 -11.55 -3.40
N PHE A 82 7.07 -11.04 -3.12
CA PHE A 82 8.09 -10.66 -4.08
C PHE A 82 9.35 -11.50 -3.88
N ASN A 83 10.03 -11.79 -4.99
CA ASN A 83 11.41 -12.26 -4.98
C ASN A 83 12.28 -11.11 -5.52
N GLY A 84 12.88 -10.33 -4.63
CA GLY A 84 13.55 -9.09 -5.00
C GLY A 84 12.57 -8.02 -5.49
N LYS A 85 12.64 -7.66 -6.77
CA LYS A 85 11.74 -6.66 -7.41
C LYS A 85 10.64 -7.28 -8.29
N SER A 86 10.52 -8.61 -8.29
CA SER A 86 9.57 -9.34 -9.12
C SER A 86 8.45 -9.91 -8.26
N LEU A 87 7.20 -9.63 -8.64
CA LEU A 87 6.03 -10.23 -7.99
C LEU A 87 6.07 -11.75 -8.22
N SER A 88 6.13 -12.48 -7.11
CA SER A 88 6.19 -13.94 -7.11
C SER A 88 4.83 -14.57 -6.89
N SER A 89 3.95 -13.94 -6.11
CA SER A 89 2.62 -14.44 -5.82
C SER A 89 1.71 -13.31 -5.38
N PHE A 90 0.47 -13.35 -5.80
CA PHE A 90 -0.59 -12.45 -5.37
C PHE A 90 -1.74 -13.28 -4.80
N ARG A 91 -2.25 -12.88 -3.63
CA ARG A 91 -3.33 -13.57 -2.94
C ARG A 91 -4.32 -12.57 -2.37
N TRP A 92 -5.60 -12.72 -2.72
CA TRP A 92 -6.68 -12.05 -2.00
C TRP A 92 -6.84 -12.66 -0.60
N LEU A 93 -6.70 -11.82 0.43
CA LEU A 93 -7.06 -12.14 1.81
C LEU A 93 -8.52 -11.74 2.10
N ALA A 94 -9.01 -10.68 1.45
CA ALA A 94 -10.41 -10.27 1.50
C ALA A 94 -10.85 -9.56 0.21
N PRO A 95 -12.13 -9.69 -0.17
CA PRO A 95 -13.10 -10.64 0.36
C PRO A 95 -12.79 -12.08 -0.13
N THR A 96 -13.05 -13.09 0.70
CA THR A 96 -12.63 -14.50 0.49
C THR A 96 -13.20 -15.14 -0.78
N ASN A 97 -14.25 -14.55 -1.37
CA ASN A 97 -14.85 -14.97 -2.62
C ASN A 97 -14.03 -14.61 -3.87
N ARG A 98 -12.95 -13.81 -3.77
CA ARG A 98 -12.05 -13.50 -4.89
C ARG A 98 -10.79 -14.37 -4.95
N GLY A 99 -10.58 -15.25 -3.96
CA GLY A 99 -9.41 -16.13 -3.84
C GLY A 99 -9.54 -17.50 -4.52
N ALA A 100 -10.62 -17.76 -5.28
CA ALA A 100 -10.83 -19.01 -6.00
C ALA A 100 -10.82 -18.76 -7.52
N GLY A 101 -9.65 -18.46 -8.08
CA GLY A 101 -9.54 -18.29 -9.52
C GLY A 101 -8.19 -17.79 -10.00
N GLN A 102 -7.29 -18.77 -10.21
CA GLN A 102 -6.09 -18.74 -11.06
C GLN A 102 -4.80 -18.22 -10.40
#